data_AF-A0A9D5VC38-F1
#
_entry.id   AF-A0A9D5VC38-F1
#
_cell.length_a   1.000
_cell.length_b   1.000
_cell.length_c   1.000
_cell.angle_alpha   90.00
_cell.angle_beta   90.00
_cell.angle_gamma   90.00
#
_symmetry.space_group_name_H-M   'P 1'
#
loop_
_entity.id
_entity.type
_entity.pdbx_description
1 polymer ?
#
loop_
_entity_poly.entity_id
_entity_poly.type
_entity_poly.pdbx_seq_one_letter_code
_entity_poly.pdbx_strand_id
1 'polypeptide(L)'
;MLSFFTLAFLIGMQHALEADHVAAVSSMAARQTSVRRIVQSGAVWGLGHTLTLSVFAGAAVILGLAIGDSLAGWLEFAVGVMLMGLGGHVLHRLWRDRVHFHAHRHADAGMHFHAHSHAGERREHARSRHDHDHARAFPVRALLVGMMHGMAGSAALLVLAASTAPTGESGLLYVVVFGSGSILGMAALSLAIAVPLALSARFLTWGNRTLQAATGVATMALGVATVWETQLSHLIG
;
A
#
# COMPACT_ATOMS: atom_id res chain seq x y z
N MET A 1 -9.16 -32.02 3.07
CA MET A 1 -8.90 -31.25 1.83
C MET A 1 -9.62 -29.91 1.83
N LEU A 2 -10.94 -29.85 2.04
CA LEU A 2 -11.65 -28.56 2.14
C LEU A 2 -11.07 -27.65 3.24
N SER A 3 -10.84 -28.17 4.45
CA SER A 3 -10.22 -27.43 5.56
C SER A 3 -8.85 -26.84 5.24
N PHE A 4 -8.05 -27.54 4.43
CA PHE A 4 -6.71 -27.10 4.02
C PHE A 4 -6.79 -25.85 3.13
N PHE A 5 -7.68 -25.84 2.13
CA PHE A 5 -7.88 -24.69 1.26
C PHE A 5 -8.64 -23.55 1.95
N THR A 6 -9.59 -23.84 2.84
CA THR A 6 -10.21 -22.82 3.68
C THR A 6 -9.16 -22.12 4.54
N LEU A 7 -8.25 -22.88 5.15
CA LEU A 7 -7.15 -22.31 5.92
C LEU A 7 -6.22 -21.48 5.04
N ALA A 8 -5.86 -21.96 3.84
CA ALA A 8 -5.06 -21.19 2.88
C ALA A 8 -5.69 -19.82 2.57
N PHE A 9 -7.00 -19.80 2.34
CA PHE A 9 -7.75 -18.58 2.08
C PHE A 9 -7.76 -17.63 3.28
N LEU A 10 -8.02 -18.16 4.48
CA LEU A 10 -8.06 -17.36 5.71
C LEU A 10 -6.68 -16.82 6.09
N ILE A 11 -5.61 -17.61 5.92
CA ILE A 11 -4.23 -17.13 6.11
C ILE A 11 -3.92 -16.06 5.07
N GLY A 12 -4.33 -16.24 3.82
CA GLY A 12 -4.20 -15.20 2.79
C GLY A 12 -4.90 -13.89 3.19
N MET A 13 -6.11 -13.96 3.76
CA MET A 13 -6.78 -12.78 4.31
C MET A 13 -6.06 -12.18 5.52
N GLN A 14 -5.53 -13.00 6.43
CA GLN A 14 -4.78 -12.56 7.60
C GLN A 14 -3.47 -11.90 7.22
N HIS A 15 -2.79 -12.42 6.19
CA HIS A 15 -1.54 -11.88 5.65
C HIS A 15 -1.69 -10.40 5.28
N ALA A 16 -2.89 -9.99 4.85
CA ALA A 16 -3.20 -8.59 4.60
C ALA A 16 -3.00 -7.65 5.79
N LEU A 17 -3.08 -8.17 7.00
CA LEU A 17 -3.00 -7.41 8.25
C LEU A 17 -1.57 -7.25 8.77
N GLU A 18 -0.58 -7.76 8.05
CA GLU A 18 0.83 -7.55 8.41
C GLU A 18 1.19 -6.05 8.41
N ALA A 19 2.16 -5.69 9.26
CA ALA A 19 2.42 -4.28 9.58
C ALA A 19 2.85 -3.47 8.35
N ASP A 20 3.64 -4.06 7.48
CA ASP A 20 4.12 -3.49 6.22
C ASP A 20 2.98 -3.28 5.21
N HIS A 21 2.06 -4.23 5.09
CA HIS A 21 0.87 -4.17 4.26
C HIS A 21 -0.10 -3.08 4.77
N VAL A 22 -0.38 -3.06 6.08
CA VAL A 22 -1.18 -2.01 6.73
C VAL A 22 -0.57 -0.64 6.52
N ALA A 23 0.75 -0.51 6.68
CA ALA A 23 1.46 0.75 6.49
C ALA A 23 1.42 1.22 5.02
N ALA A 24 1.65 0.31 4.07
CA ALA A 24 1.61 0.61 2.64
C ALA A 24 0.20 1.05 2.21
N VAL A 25 -0.84 0.28 2.53
CA VAL A 25 -2.23 0.59 2.20
C VAL A 25 -2.66 1.90 2.85
N SER A 26 -2.33 2.12 4.13
CA SER A 26 -2.65 3.37 4.82
C SER A 26 -1.99 4.58 4.15
N SER A 27 -0.72 4.48 3.76
CA SER A 27 0.01 5.56 3.08
C SER A 27 -0.56 5.88 1.67
N MET A 28 -1.05 4.87 0.96
CA MET A 28 -1.73 5.04 -0.32
C MET A 28 -3.13 5.64 -0.14
N ALA A 29 -3.86 5.20 0.88
CA ALA A 29 -5.19 5.69 1.22
C ALA A 29 -5.18 7.17 1.61
N ALA A 30 -4.14 7.63 2.32
CA ALA A 30 -3.95 9.04 2.70
C ALA A 30 -3.94 10.02 1.52
N ARG A 31 -3.73 9.55 0.28
CA ARG A 31 -3.74 10.38 -0.93
C ARG A 31 -5.10 10.55 -1.57
N GLN A 32 -6.07 9.75 -1.17
CA GLN A 32 -7.32 9.60 -1.88
C GLN A 32 -8.49 10.04 -1.00
N THR A 33 -9.47 10.70 -1.61
CA THR A 33 -10.68 11.18 -0.92
C THR A 33 -11.88 10.27 -1.16
N SER A 34 -11.79 9.38 -2.14
CA SER A 34 -12.87 8.48 -2.52
C SER A 34 -12.63 7.07 -1.97
N VAL A 35 -13.55 6.58 -1.13
CA VAL A 35 -13.54 5.21 -0.59
C VAL A 35 -13.40 4.18 -1.72
N ARG A 36 -14.15 4.36 -2.82
CA ARG A 36 -14.09 3.46 -3.97
C ARG A 36 -12.69 3.39 -4.56
N ARG A 37 -12.00 4.51 -4.73
CA ARG A 37 -10.63 4.51 -5.29
C ARG A 37 -9.62 3.88 -4.33
N ILE A 38 -9.78 4.08 -3.02
CA ILE A 38 -8.94 3.44 -1.99
C ILE A 38 -9.08 1.92 -2.08
N VAL A 39 -10.32 1.42 -2.08
CA VAL A 39 -10.60 -0.03 -2.20
C VAL A 39 -10.11 -0.59 -3.54
N GLN A 40 -10.31 0.12 -4.65
CA GLN A 40 -9.79 -0.29 -5.96
C GLN A 40 -8.27 -0.34 -5.97
N SER A 41 -7.60 0.63 -5.36
CA SER A 41 -6.14 0.64 -5.23
C SER A 41 -5.67 -0.54 -4.38
N GLY A 42 -6.35 -0.83 -3.27
CA GLY A 42 -6.08 -2.00 -2.45
C GLY A 42 -6.22 -3.33 -3.19
N ALA A 43 -7.32 -3.50 -3.94
CA ALA A 43 -7.55 -4.70 -4.73
C ALA A 43 -6.50 -4.88 -5.84
N VAL A 44 -6.15 -3.80 -6.56
CA VAL A 44 -5.12 -3.86 -7.62
C VAL A 44 -3.72 -4.07 -7.06
N TRP A 45 -3.42 -3.50 -5.89
CA TRP A 45 -2.19 -3.80 -5.17
C TRP A 45 -2.14 -5.27 -4.72
N GLY A 46 -3.22 -5.79 -4.13
CA GLY A 46 -3.35 -7.21 -3.78
C GLY A 46 -3.21 -8.14 -5.01
N LEU A 47 -3.71 -7.72 -6.18
CA LEU A 47 -3.53 -8.44 -7.43
C LEU A 47 -2.04 -8.49 -7.84
N GLY A 48 -1.33 -7.35 -7.78
CA GLY A 48 0.10 -7.31 -8.09
C GLY A 48 0.91 -8.21 -7.17
N HIS A 49 0.63 -8.15 -5.88
CA HIS A 49 1.25 -8.99 -4.85
C HIS A 49 1.01 -10.48 -5.10
N THR A 50 -0.25 -10.86 -5.36
CA THR A 50 -0.64 -12.23 -5.67
C THR A 50 0.00 -12.75 -6.96
N LEU A 51 0.15 -11.89 -7.97
CA LEU A 51 0.80 -12.26 -9.23
C LEU A 51 2.26 -12.64 -8.99
N THR A 52 3.00 -11.82 -8.24
CA THR A 52 4.40 -12.12 -7.91
C THR A 52 4.52 -13.34 -7.01
N LEU A 53 3.67 -13.50 -5.98
CA LEU A 53 3.65 -14.71 -5.17
C LEU A 53 3.39 -15.95 -6.01
N SER A 54 2.42 -15.90 -6.93
CA SER A 54 2.07 -17.02 -7.80
C SER A 54 3.25 -17.42 -8.69
N VAL A 55 4.00 -16.44 -9.19
CA VAL A 55 5.20 -16.69 -10.02
C VAL A 55 6.33 -17.27 -9.17
N PHE A 56 6.73 -16.61 -8.09
CA PHE A 56 7.90 -17.02 -7.31
C PHE A 56 7.64 -18.27 -6.48
N ALA A 57 6.53 -18.32 -5.73
CA ALA A 57 6.16 -19.49 -4.95
C ALA A 57 5.74 -20.67 -5.83
N GLY A 58 4.99 -20.40 -6.91
CA GLY A 58 4.62 -21.45 -7.87
C GLY A 58 5.84 -22.07 -8.56
N ALA A 59 6.79 -21.24 -9.02
CA ALA A 59 8.06 -21.74 -9.57
C ALA A 59 8.86 -22.53 -8.54
N ALA A 60 8.96 -22.06 -7.30
CA ALA A 60 9.65 -22.76 -6.22
C ALA A 60 9.01 -24.13 -5.92
N VAL A 61 7.68 -24.22 -5.86
CA VAL A 61 6.94 -25.48 -5.65
C VAL A 61 7.15 -26.46 -6.80
N ILE A 62 7.10 -26.00 -8.06
CA ILE A 62 7.26 -26.87 -9.23
C ILE A 62 8.70 -27.34 -9.40
N LEU A 63 9.66 -26.43 -9.24
CA LEU A 63 11.08 -26.70 -9.48
C LEU A 63 11.80 -27.27 -8.25
N GLY A 64 11.13 -27.33 -7.09
CA GLY A 64 11.73 -27.75 -5.83
C GLY A 64 12.84 -26.82 -5.35
N LEU A 65 12.78 -25.54 -5.73
CA LEU A 65 13.81 -24.55 -5.41
C LEU A 65 13.56 -23.91 -4.05
N ALA A 66 14.60 -23.84 -3.23
CA ALA A 66 14.60 -22.96 -2.07
C ALA A 66 14.91 -21.53 -2.51
N ILE A 67 14.16 -20.55 -1.99
CA ILE A 67 14.49 -19.14 -2.15
C ILE A 67 15.72 -18.88 -1.28
N GLY A 68 16.84 -18.47 -1.90
CA GLY A 68 18.07 -18.22 -1.15
C GLY A 68 17.97 -17.00 -0.24
N ASP A 69 18.52 -17.10 0.97
CA ASP A 69 18.47 -16.07 2.02
C ASP A 69 18.99 -14.71 1.53
N SER A 70 20.02 -14.70 0.68
CA SER A 70 20.55 -13.46 0.10
C SER A 70 19.54 -12.76 -0.81
N LEU A 71 18.80 -13.50 -1.64
CA LEU A 71 17.77 -12.93 -2.51
C LEU A 71 16.59 -12.43 -1.67
N ALA A 72 16.15 -13.21 -0.68
CA ALA A 72 15.10 -12.80 0.25
C ALA A 72 15.46 -11.49 0.96
N GLY A 73 16.68 -11.38 1.47
CA GLY A 73 17.19 -10.16 2.11
C GLY A 73 17.25 -8.96 1.16
N TRP A 74 17.69 -9.12 -0.09
CA TRP A 74 17.66 -8.00 -1.04
C TRP A 74 16.24 -7.52 -1.37
N LEU A 75 15.27 -8.44 -1.44
CA LEU A 75 13.87 -8.13 -1.68
C LEU A 75 13.22 -7.43 -0.47
N GLU A 76 13.49 -7.91 0.74
CA GLU A 76 13.05 -7.27 1.99
C GLU A 76 13.64 -5.86 2.15
N PHE A 77 14.94 -5.69 1.86
CA PHE A 77 15.57 -4.37 1.83
C PHE A 77 14.87 -3.43 0.84
N ALA A 78 14.55 -3.92 -0.37
CA ALA A 78 13.84 -3.12 -1.36
C ALA A 78 12.42 -2.72 -0.89
N VAL A 79 11.72 -3.58 -0.15
CA VAL A 79 10.45 -3.22 0.50
C VAL A 79 10.66 -2.16 1.58
N GLY A 80 11.69 -2.29 2.42
CA GLY A 80 12.02 -1.30 3.44
C GLY A 80 12.27 0.09 2.83
N VAL A 81 13.08 0.16 1.77
CA VAL A 81 13.32 1.41 1.01
C VAL A 81 12.03 1.95 0.40
N MET A 82 11.18 1.08 -0.15
CA MET A 82 9.89 1.47 -0.70
C MET A 82 8.96 2.06 0.39
N LEU A 83 8.89 1.45 1.58
CA LEU A 83 8.11 1.96 2.71
C LEU A 83 8.63 3.32 3.18
N MET A 84 9.95 3.50 3.28
CA MET A 84 10.56 4.80 3.56
C MET A 84 10.12 5.85 2.54
N GLY A 85 10.15 5.52 1.25
CA GLY A 85 9.69 6.41 0.18
C GLY A 85 8.20 6.75 0.28
N LEU A 86 7.34 5.77 0.57
CA LEU A 86 5.90 5.97 0.73
C LEU A 86 5.57 6.86 1.94
N GLY A 87 6.13 6.56 3.11
CA GLY A 87 5.95 7.34 4.33
C GLY A 87 6.52 8.76 4.19
N GLY A 88 7.72 8.88 3.65
CA GLY A 88 8.38 10.16 3.40
C GLY A 88 7.60 11.04 2.44
N HIS A 89 6.98 10.46 1.42
CA HIS A 89 6.13 11.21 0.51
C HIS A 89 4.86 11.74 1.19
N VAL A 90 4.23 10.96 2.08
CA VAL A 90 3.07 11.44 2.86
C VAL A 90 3.47 12.64 3.71
N LEU A 91 4.61 12.55 4.41
CA LEU A 91 5.12 13.64 5.25
C LEU A 91 5.54 14.87 4.45
N HIS A 92 6.24 14.68 3.33
CA HIS A 92 6.65 15.76 2.44
C HIS A 92 5.44 16.53 1.90
N ARG A 93 4.37 15.81 1.50
CA ARG A 93 3.12 16.43 1.08
C ARG A 93 2.49 17.24 2.22
N LEU A 94 2.38 16.66 3.41
CA LEU A 94 1.81 17.35 4.57
C LEU A 94 2.60 18.61 4.96
N TRP A 95 3.92 18.60 4.77
CA TRP A 95 4.78 19.77 4.98
C TRP A 95 4.59 20.83 3.88
N ARG A 96 4.59 20.42 2.60
CA ARG A 96 4.44 21.32 1.44
C ARG A 96 3.06 21.96 1.36
N ASP A 97 2.00 21.23 1.71
CA ASP A 97 0.61 21.69 1.64
C ASP A 97 0.24 22.63 2.83
N ARG A 98 1.20 23.04 3.69
CA ARG A 98 1.01 24.05 4.75
C ARG A 98 0.92 25.50 4.24
N VAL A 99 0.84 25.75 2.94
CA VAL A 99 0.75 27.11 2.36
C VAL A 99 -0.73 27.53 2.18
N HIS A 100 -1.27 28.18 3.22
CA HIS A 100 -2.44 29.08 3.34
C HIS A 100 -3.85 28.74 2.78
N PHE A 101 -4.86 29.04 3.60
CA PHE A 101 -6.25 29.30 3.17
C PHE A 101 -6.44 30.82 3.02
N HIS A 102 -7.05 31.28 1.93
CA HIS A 102 -7.58 32.65 1.80
C HIS A 102 -9.09 32.57 1.59
N ALA A 103 -9.84 33.31 2.39
CA ALA A 103 -11.25 33.59 2.14
C ALA A 103 -11.32 34.84 1.27
N HIS A 104 -11.78 34.71 0.03
CA HIS A 104 -12.17 35.87 -0.77
C HIS A 104 -13.66 36.14 -0.58
N ARG A 105 -13.99 37.42 -0.45
CA ARG A 105 -15.37 37.92 -0.45
C ARG A 105 -15.58 38.63 -1.78
N HIS A 106 -16.34 38.03 -2.69
CA HIS A 106 -16.80 38.74 -3.89
C HIS A 106 -17.99 39.62 -3.51
N ALA A 107 -18.05 40.83 -4.08
CA ALA A 107 -19.11 41.80 -3.80
C ALA A 107 -20.49 41.33 -4.30
N ASP A 108 -20.55 40.33 -5.19
CA ASP A 108 -21.78 39.98 -5.93
C ASP A 108 -22.19 38.49 -5.84
N ALA A 109 -21.48 37.69 -5.05
CA ALA A 109 -21.88 36.31 -4.75
C ALA A 109 -21.30 35.93 -3.39
N GLY A 110 -22.16 35.44 -2.49
CA GLY A 110 -21.83 35.16 -1.08
C GLY A 110 -20.56 34.35 -0.85
N MET A 111 -20.11 34.32 0.41
CA MET A 111 -18.88 33.65 0.83
C MET A 111 -18.83 32.20 0.35
N HIS A 112 -17.80 31.87 -0.40
CA HIS A 112 -17.46 30.48 -0.72
C HIS A 112 -16.00 30.18 -0.40
N PHE A 113 -15.73 28.94 0.00
CA PHE A 113 -14.41 28.45 0.39
C PHE A 113 -13.82 27.60 -0.74
N HIS A 114 -12.61 27.94 -1.20
CA HIS A 114 -11.81 27.12 -2.11
C HIS A 114 -10.51 26.70 -1.42
N ALA A 115 -9.97 25.54 -1.80
CA ALA A 115 -8.64 25.07 -1.39
C ALA A 115 -7.74 24.90 -2.63
N HIS A 116 -6.59 25.59 -2.68
CA HIS A 116 -5.54 25.41 -3.68
C HIS A 116 -4.14 25.56 -3.05
N SER A 117 -3.08 25.11 -3.73
CA SER A 117 -1.68 25.23 -3.29
C SER A 117 -0.85 26.10 -4.24
N HIS A 118 -0.16 27.13 -3.75
CA HIS A 118 0.76 27.97 -4.54
C HIS A 118 2.23 27.58 -4.34
N ALA A 119 2.59 26.33 -4.61
CA ALA A 119 4.01 25.97 -4.66
C ALA A 119 4.62 26.48 -5.98
N GLY A 120 5.03 27.76 -6.02
CA GLY A 120 5.97 28.29 -7.04
C GLY A 120 5.50 29.42 -7.97
N GLU A 121 4.35 30.07 -7.77
CA GLU A 121 3.86 31.11 -8.69
C GLU A 121 4.36 32.52 -8.33
N ARG A 122 5.04 33.18 -9.30
CA ARG A 122 5.53 34.57 -9.20
C ARG A 122 4.67 35.58 -10.01
N ARG A 123 3.47 35.22 -10.50
CA ARG A 123 2.65 36.13 -11.33
C ARG A 123 1.16 36.08 -11.03
N GLU A 124 0.54 37.25 -11.17
CA GLU A 124 -0.88 37.57 -11.00
C GLU A 124 -1.78 36.79 -11.96
N HIS A 125 -2.97 36.46 -11.44
CA HIS A 125 -3.92 35.53 -12.04
C HIS A 125 -4.64 36.10 -13.26
N ALA A 126 -4.30 35.57 -14.43
CA ALA A 126 -5.21 35.51 -15.56
C ALA A 126 -4.95 34.20 -16.34
N ARG A 127 -5.91 33.27 -16.28
CA ARG A 127 -5.94 31.96 -16.96
C ARG A 127 -5.26 30.81 -16.20
N SER A 128 -5.82 30.43 -15.06
CA SER A 128 -5.60 29.07 -14.55
C SER A 128 -6.32 28.08 -15.46
N ARG A 129 -5.57 27.22 -16.16
CA ARG A 129 -6.13 26.05 -16.84
C ARG A 129 -6.69 25.14 -15.76
N HIS A 130 -8.00 24.92 -15.79
CA HIS A 130 -8.65 23.87 -15.00
C HIS A 130 -8.11 22.52 -15.47
N ASP A 131 -7.20 21.91 -14.72
CA ASP A 131 -6.74 20.55 -14.97
C ASP A 131 -7.83 19.60 -14.47
N HIS A 132 -8.61 19.07 -15.42
CA HIS A 132 -9.64 18.08 -15.11
C HIS A 132 -8.96 16.74 -14.83
N ASP A 133 -9.08 16.27 -13.58
CA ASP A 133 -8.61 14.96 -13.14
C ASP A 133 -9.22 13.86 -14.03
N HIS A 134 -8.41 13.29 -14.94
CA HIS A 134 -8.87 12.29 -15.90
C HIS A 134 -9.37 11.05 -15.16
N ALA A 135 -10.69 10.84 -15.24
CA ALA A 135 -11.34 9.63 -14.80
C ALA A 135 -10.79 8.42 -15.60
N ARG A 136 -10.54 7.30 -14.88
CA ARG A 136 -10.35 5.91 -15.39
C ARG A 136 -8.92 5.39 -15.65
N ALA A 137 -7.85 6.04 -15.21
CA ALA A 137 -6.54 5.37 -15.26
C ALA A 137 -6.48 4.20 -14.27
N PHE A 138 -6.12 3.01 -14.76
CA PHE A 138 -5.81 1.85 -13.92
C PHE A 138 -4.71 2.22 -12.89
N PRO A 139 -4.80 1.83 -11.61
CA PRO A 139 -3.87 2.28 -10.58
C PRO A 139 -2.54 1.52 -10.66
N VAL A 140 -1.76 1.79 -11.71
CA VAL A 140 -0.47 1.14 -12.00
C VAL A 140 0.50 1.22 -10.82
N ARG A 141 0.54 2.35 -10.11
CA ARG A 141 1.38 2.49 -8.91
C ARG A 141 1.02 1.46 -7.84
N ALA A 142 -0.26 1.22 -7.62
CA ALA A 142 -0.73 0.23 -6.64
C ALA A 142 -0.30 -1.17 -7.09
N LEU A 143 -0.46 -1.50 -8.38
CA LEU A 143 0.02 -2.77 -8.94
C LEU A 143 1.52 -2.98 -8.73
N LEU A 144 2.36 -1.98 -9.07
CA LEU A 144 3.82 -2.08 -8.95
C LEU A 144 4.28 -2.22 -7.50
N VAL A 145 3.70 -1.45 -6.58
CA VAL A 145 3.96 -1.58 -5.14
C VAL A 145 3.55 -2.98 -4.66
N GLY A 146 2.45 -3.52 -5.19
CA GLY A 146 1.97 -4.87 -4.87
C GLY A 146 2.94 -5.93 -5.32
N MET A 147 3.36 -5.86 -6.58
CA MET A 147 4.36 -6.77 -7.15
C MET A 147 5.67 -6.72 -6.35
N MET A 148 6.14 -5.53 -5.97
CA MET A 148 7.32 -5.43 -5.10
C MET A 148 7.09 -6.17 -3.78
N HIS A 149 5.99 -5.86 -3.09
CA HIS A 149 5.69 -6.46 -1.80
C HIS A 149 5.56 -8.00 -1.86
N GLY A 150 4.94 -8.53 -2.92
CA GLY A 150 4.78 -9.99 -3.08
C GLY A 150 6.06 -10.73 -3.48
N MET A 151 7.14 -10.03 -3.82
CA MET A 151 8.45 -10.66 -3.98
C MET A 151 9.18 -10.84 -2.63
N ALA A 152 8.94 -9.96 -1.65
CA ALA A 152 9.66 -9.96 -0.38
C ALA A 152 8.96 -10.78 0.71
N GLY A 153 9.73 -11.57 1.48
CA GLY A 153 9.36 -12.28 2.72
C GLY A 153 8.21 -13.29 2.63
N SER A 154 7.03 -12.82 2.21
CA SER A 154 5.77 -13.53 2.02
C SER A 154 5.87 -14.75 1.11
N ALA A 155 6.71 -14.71 0.06
CA ALA A 155 6.91 -15.86 -0.83
C ALA A 155 7.53 -17.07 -0.11
N ALA A 156 8.49 -16.86 0.79
CA ALA A 156 9.17 -17.95 1.48
C ALA A 156 8.22 -18.69 2.45
N LEU A 157 7.43 -17.94 3.23
CA LEU A 157 6.42 -18.51 4.13
C LEU A 157 5.31 -19.24 3.35
N LEU A 158 4.89 -18.69 2.21
CA LEU A 158 3.92 -19.32 1.34
C LEU A 158 4.45 -20.62 0.73
N VAL A 159 5.70 -20.65 0.27
CA VAL A 159 6.35 -21.88 -0.21
C VAL A 159 6.41 -22.93 0.89
N LEU A 160 6.79 -22.54 2.11
CA LEU A 160 6.82 -23.45 3.25
C LEU A 160 5.44 -24.06 3.51
N ALA A 161 4.38 -23.25 3.56
CA ALA A 161 3.01 -23.74 3.74
C ALA A 161 2.55 -24.62 2.57
N ALA A 162 2.81 -24.22 1.32
CA ALA A 162 2.46 -24.97 0.12
C ALA A 162 3.20 -26.31 0.02
N SER A 163 4.42 -26.40 0.57
CA SER A 163 5.21 -27.64 0.58
C SER A 163 4.63 -28.73 1.48
N THR A 164 3.76 -28.38 2.42
CA THR A 164 3.01 -29.35 3.25
C THR A 164 1.88 -30.04 2.49
N ALA A 165 1.57 -29.58 1.27
CA ALA A 165 0.51 -30.13 0.47
C ALA A 165 0.86 -31.54 -0.05
N PRO A 166 -0.12 -32.46 -0.17
CA PRO A 166 0.15 -33.86 -0.56
C PRO A 166 0.78 -34.03 -1.96
N THR A 167 0.52 -33.10 -2.87
CA THR A 167 0.99 -33.12 -4.26
C THR A 167 1.39 -31.72 -4.73
N GLY A 168 2.26 -31.62 -5.74
CA GLY A 168 2.64 -30.33 -6.34
C GLY A 168 1.43 -29.54 -6.87
N GLU A 169 0.44 -30.22 -7.46
CA GLU A 169 -0.82 -29.60 -7.90
C GLU A 169 -1.60 -28.98 -6.73
N SER A 170 -1.68 -29.68 -5.60
CA SER A 170 -2.34 -29.16 -4.41
C SER A 170 -1.58 -27.99 -3.77
N GLY A 171 -0.25 -27.96 -3.90
CA GLY A 171 0.59 -26.81 -3.53
C GLY A 171 0.35 -25.59 -4.43
N LEU A 172 0.22 -25.79 -5.74
CA LEU A 172 -0.15 -24.72 -6.68
C LEU A 172 -1.55 -24.17 -6.41
N LEU A 173 -2.52 -25.06 -6.15
CA LEU A 173 -3.86 -24.64 -5.78
C LEU A 173 -3.86 -23.88 -4.44
N TYR A 174 -3.02 -24.28 -3.48
CA TYR A 174 -2.83 -23.55 -2.23
C TYR A 174 -2.39 -22.11 -2.49
N VAL A 175 -1.40 -21.89 -3.36
CA VAL A 175 -0.90 -20.56 -3.73
C VAL A 175 -2.00 -19.69 -4.35
N VAL A 176 -2.81 -20.24 -5.26
CA VAL A 176 -3.92 -19.50 -5.90
C VAL A 176 -5.02 -19.15 -4.88
N VAL A 177 -5.37 -20.07 -3.99
CA VAL A 177 -6.39 -19.85 -2.96
C VAL A 177 -5.91 -18.84 -1.92
N PHE A 178 -4.66 -18.94 -1.48
CA PHE A 178 -4.00 -17.95 -0.61
C PHE A 178 -4.02 -16.57 -1.26
N GLY A 179 -3.62 -16.47 -2.53
CA GLY A 179 -3.61 -15.22 -3.28
C GLY A 179 -4.99 -14.58 -3.40
N SER A 180 -6.02 -15.39 -3.64
CA SER A 180 -7.41 -14.93 -3.67
C SER A 180 -7.85 -14.37 -2.31
N GLY A 181 -7.46 -15.05 -1.22
CA GLY A 181 -7.65 -14.57 0.15
C GLY A 181 -6.93 -13.24 0.41
N SER A 182 -5.68 -13.11 -0.04
CA SER A 182 -4.90 -11.87 0.05
C SER A 182 -5.57 -10.72 -0.68
N ILE A 183 -5.97 -10.88 -1.95
CA ILE A 183 -6.70 -9.84 -2.71
C ILE A 183 -7.94 -9.36 -1.95
N LEU A 184 -8.75 -10.28 -1.42
CA LEU A 184 -9.93 -9.93 -0.65
C LEU A 184 -9.58 -9.24 0.67
N GLY A 185 -8.57 -9.75 1.39
CA GLY A 185 -8.06 -9.17 2.63
C GLY A 185 -7.55 -7.74 2.44
N MET A 186 -6.74 -7.50 1.39
CA MET A 186 -6.24 -6.16 1.05
C MET A 186 -7.37 -5.20 0.68
N ALA A 187 -8.39 -5.67 -0.05
CA ALA A 187 -9.56 -4.87 -0.38
C ALA A 187 -10.40 -4.54 0.87
N ALA A 188 -10.59 -5.51 1.78
CA ALA A 188 -11.30 -5.34 3.04
C ALA A 188 -10.56 -4.40 4.00
N LEU A 189 -9.24 -4.56 4.15
CA LEU A 189 -8.38 -3.67 4.91
C LEU A 189 -8.45 -2.24 4.36
N SER A 190 -8.39 -2.10 3.04
CA SER A 190 -8.51 -0.80 2.38
C SER A 190 -9.85 -0.14 2.67
N LEU A 191 -10.94 -0.90 2.71
CA LEU A 191 -12.25 -0.38 3.11
C LEU A 191 -12.26 0.03 4.58
N ALA A 192 -11.71 -0.80 5.47
CA ALA A 192 -11.62 -0.52 6.91
C ALA A 192 -10.82 0.76 7.21
N ILE A 193 -9.76 1.04 6.45
CA ILE A 193 -8.97 2.28 6.53
C ILE A 193 -9.68 3.46 5.86
N ALA A 194 -10.34 3.23 4.73
CA ALA A 194 -10.97 4.29 3.94
C ALA A 194 -12.11 5.00 4.68
N VAL A 195 -12.92 4.26 5.45
CA VAL A 195 -14.08 4.81 6.17
C VAL A 195 -13.67 5.91 7.18
N PRO A 196 -12.78 5.66 8.17
CA PRO A 196 -12.38 6.68 9.13
C PRO A 196 -11.62 7.85 8.47
N LEU A 197 -10.83 7.59 7.41
CA LEU A 197 -10.18 8.66 6.64
C LEU A 197 -11.20 9.55 5.92
N ALA A 198 -12.22 8.96 5.27
CA ALA A 198 -13.24 9.72 4.56
C ALA A 198 -14.14 10.52 5.52
N LEU A 199 -14.48 9.97 6.68
CA LEU A 199 -15.26 10.67 7.71
C LEU A 199 -14.46 11.81 8.34
N SER A 200 -13.20 11.57 8.74
CA SER A 200 -12.35 12.61 9.32
C SER A 200 -12.06 13.74 8.33
N ALA A 201 -11.88 13.44 7.04
CA ALA A 201 -11.70 14.46 6.00
C ALA A 201 -12.91 15.39 5.83
N ARG A 202 -14.12 14.92 6.12
CA ARG A 202 -15.36 15.71 6.00
C ARG A 202 -15.62 16.62 7.19
N PHE A 203 -15.27 16.19 8.40
CA PHE A 203 -15.68 16.88 9.64
C PHE A 203 -14.53 17.44 10.48
N LEU A 204 -13.33 16.84 10.45
CA LEU A 204 -12.19 17.22 11.30
C LEU A 204 -10.90 17.32 10.47
N THR A 205 -10.69 18.47 9.82
CA THR A 205 -9.48 18.72 9.00
C THR A 205 -8.18 18.58 9.79
N TRP A 206 -8.16 18.96 11.08
CA TRP A 206 -7.02 18.76 11.96
C TRP A 206 -6.80 17.28 12.30
N GLY A 207 -7.87 16.55 12.67
CA GLY A 207 -7.81 15.12 12.97
C GLY A 207 -7.32 14.28 11.78
N ASN A 208 -7.78 14.60 10.57
CA ASN A 208 -7.32 13.96 9.34
C ASN A 208 -5.83 14.22 9.08
N ARG A 209 -5.33 15.44 9.31
CA ARG A 209 -3.90 15.77 9.18
C ARG A 209 -3.05 15.00 10.18
N THR A 210 -3.49 14.90 11.43
CA THR A 210 -2.79 14.12 12.46
C THR A 210 -2.76 12.64 12.09
N LEU A 211 -3.88 12.08 11.62
CA LEU A 211 -3.95 10.69 11.19
C LEU A 211 -2.99 10.42 10.01
N GLN A 212 -2.98 11.28 8.99
CA GLN A 212 -2.06 11.14 7.85
C GLN A 212 -0.59 11.31 8.28
N ALA A 213 -0.29 12.22 9.20
CA ALA A 213 1.06 12.40 9.73
C ALA A 213 1.51 11.15 10.50
N ALA A 214 0.65 10.61 11.37
CA ALA A 214 0.90 9.38 12.10
C ALA A 214 1.14 8.20 11.14
N THR A 215 0.31 8.04 10.11
CA THR A 215 0.53 7.04 9.06
C THR A 215 1.88 7.23 8.38
N GLY A 216 2.22 8.45 7.95
CA GLY A 216 3.49 8.73 7.27
C GLY A 216 4.71 8.41 8.14
N VAL A 217 4.67 8.79 9.42
CA VAL A 217 5.74 8.48 10.40
C VAL A 217 5.82 6.97 10.64
N ALA A 218 4.70 6.29 10.88
CA ALA A 218 4.68 4.85 11.12
C ALA A 218 5.21 4.06 9.91
N THR A 219 4.77 4.40 8.69
CA THR A 219 5.28 3.77 7.47
C THR A 219 6.77 4.02 7.27
N MET A 220 7.25 5.24 7.53
CA MET A 220 8.69 5.56 7.45
C MET A 220 9.49 4.75 8.49
N ALA A 221 9.03 4.72 9.74
CA ALA A 221 9.69 4.01 10.82
C ALA A 221 9.78 2.50 10.56
N LEU A 222 8.69 1.90 10.05
CA LEU A 222 8.69 0.50 9.63
C LEU A 222 9.70 0.27 8.50
N GLY A 223 9.74 1.12 7.48
CA GLY A 223 10.72 1.01 6.41
C GLY A 223 12.17 1.10 6.90
N VAL A 224 12.46 2.00 7.85
CA VAL A 224 13.78 2.10 8.49
C VAL A 224 14.11 0.85 9.29
N ALA A 225 13.16 0.32 10.06
CA ALA A 225 13.33 -0.90 10.84
C ALA A 225 13.62 -2.11 9.93
N THR A 226 12.85 -2.28 8.86
CA THR A 226 13.09 -3.35 7.87
C THR A 226 14.48 -3.24 7.25
N VAL A 227 14.88 -2.05 6.77
CA VAL A 227 16.24 -1.85 6.21
C VAL A 227 17.34 -2.19 7.22
N TRP A 228 17.15 -1.78 8.47
CA TRP A 228 18.10 -2.06 9.55
C TRP A 228 18.23 -3.56 9.83
N GLU A 229 17.10 -4.26 9.95
CA GLU A 229 17.06 -5.70 10.22
C GLU A 229 17.68 -6.52 9.10
N THR A 230 17.47 -6.13 7.83
CA THR A 230 17.90 -6.95 6.70
C THR A 230 19.39 -6.79 6.33
N GLN A 231 20.01 -5.62 6.54
CA GLN A 231 21.39 -5.36 6.08
C GLN A 231 22.36 -4.99 7.20
N LEU A 232 21.93 -4.24 8.23
CA LEU A 232 22.84 -3.75 9.26
C LEU A 232 23.06 -4.76 10.40
N SER A 233 22.07 -5.58 10.72
CA SER A 233 22.20 -6.62 11.76
C SER A 233 23.29 -7.65 11.42
N HIS A 234 23.46 -8.00 10.14
CA HIS A 234 24.45 -8.96 9.66
C HIS A 234 25.86 -8.37 9.48
N LEU A 235 26.00 -7.04 9.47
CA LEU A 235 27.30 -6.37 9.31
C LEU A 235 27.93 -5.95 10.64
N ILE A 236 27.14 -5.86 11.71
CA ILE A 236 27.55 -5.35 13.03
C ILE A 236 27.58 -6.45 14.10
N GLY A 237 27.04 -7.65 13.82
CA GLY A 237 27.10 -8.84 14.69
C GLY A 237 28.12 -9.86 14.20
#